data_AF-A0A965S1I3-F1
#
_entry.id   AF-A0A965S1I3-F1
#
_cell.length_a   1.000
_cell.length_b   1.000
_cell.length_c   1.000
_cell.angle_alpha   90.00
_cell.angle_beta   90.00
_cell.angle_gamma   90.00
#
_symmetry.space_group_name_H-M   'P 1'
#
loop_
_entity.id
_entity.type
_entity.pdbx_description
1 polymer ?
#
loop_
_entity_poly.entity_id
_entity_poly.type
_entity_poly.pdbx_seq_one_letter_code
_entity_poly.pdbx_strand_id
1 'polypeptide(L)'
;GGVVSGTYGNFANISGSGAGLTNIPASAIVGLGASTATNRISTTNVASGAGLAAVQADVGTVSFTTGGVAGSAYLDTLGRYVGPGISTTGMVSASALQVTGLPMIVTGTNMLFGRMSTNIITATTNTSFGFQAFNATAPQGADNTAIGYWSLRANTTGLANTASGAGALFTNTSGNYNTANGAYALYANSAGNSNVANGYQSLNANTTGNQNIASGMYALYNNITGSGNIATGYAALYFNTAGGSNVANGRYSLYQVSSTIGQNTAVGNQALYGSSASTSNGYNNTALGANSGYSIDTGFQNVFLGYQAGYQVTSGTSNTIIGSYGTTGGITTGSNNILIGSDVRAPSVTGNNQLNIGNLVYATGVATGAAASAGNVGIGTAAPQTRLEVAGTISATGVSVTGIVSATRFIGDGSGLTGISGADNLGNHTAT
;
A
#
# COMPACT_ATOMS: atom_id res chain seq x y z
N GLY A 1 -54.38 33.96 -63.52
CA GLY A 1 -54.65 35.40 -63.49
C GLY A 1 -55.45 35.70 -62.24
N GLY A 2 -54.83 36.39 -61.29
CA GLY A 2 -55.44 36.90 -60.07
C GLY A 2 -54.48 37.96 -59.54
N VAL A 3 -54.85 39.23 -59.68
CA VAL A 3 -54.06 40.38 -59.25
C VAL A 3 -54.20 40.50 -57.74
N VAL A 4 -53.08 40.42 -57.01
CA VAL A 4 -52.98 40.91 -55.62
C VAL A 4 -52.12 42.18 -55.68
N SER A 5 -52.78 43.33 -55.80
CA SER A 5 -52.18 44.63 -55.51
C SER A 5 -52.38 44.93 -54.03
N GLY A 6 -51.30 44.86 -53.27
CA GLY A 6 -51.23 45.25 -51.86
C GLY A 6 -50.00 46.10 -51.62
N THR A 7 -50.24 47.34 -51.23
CA THR A 7 -49.30 48.44 -50.99
C THR A 7 -48.24 48.10 -49.93
N TYR A 8 -47.04 48.65 -50.11
CA TYR A 8 -45.88 48.56 -49.21
C TYR A 8 -46.25 48.68 -47.72
N GLY A 9 -45.75 47.72 -46.92
CA GLY A 9 -45.70 47.83 -45.45
C GLY A 9 -46.63 46.91 -44.68
N ASN A 10 -46.43 45.60 -44.78
CA ASN A 10 -46.47 44.65 -43.65
C ASN A 10 -46.21 43.22 -44.15
N PHE A 11 -45.45 42.47 -43.36
CA PHE A 11 -44.96 41.12 -43.64
C PHE A 11 -46.05 40.19 -44.18
N ALA A 12 -45.83 39.63 -45.37
CA ALA A 12 -46.64 38.54 -45.90
C ALA A 12 -46.42 37.30 -45.02
N ASN A 13 -47.37 37.05 -44.12
CA ASN A 13 -47.46 35.80 -43.40
C ASN A 13 -47.96 34.74 -44.40
N ILE A 14 -47.06 34.04 -45.08
CA ILE A 14 -47.43 32.95 -45.99
C ILE A 14 -47.73 31.72 -45.13
N SER A 15 -48.95 31.64 -44.59
CA SER A 15 -49.49 30.44 -43.96
C SER A 15 -50.39 29.71 -44.96
N GLY A 16 -49.83 28.77 -45.71
CA GLY A 16 -50.59 27.83 -46.55
C GLY A 16 -50.28 26.40 -46.15
N SER A 17 -51.24 25.71 -45.53
CA SER A 17 -51.21 24.25 -45.40
C SER A 17 -51.76 23.63 -46.68
N GLY A 18 -50.94 22.89 -47.41
CA GLY A 18 -51.41 22.08 -48.55
C GLY A 18 -50.64 22.33 -49.84
N ALA A 19 -50.26 21.22 -50.47
CA ALA A 19 -49.60 21.10 -51.76
C ALA A 19 -49.90 22.24 -52.76
N GLY A 20 -48.90 23.09 -53.05
CA GLY A 20 -49.06 24.16 -54.05
C GLY A 20 -47.92 25.18 -54.18
N LEU A 21 -46.89 25.16 -53.34
CA LEU A 21 -45.78 26.13 -53.39
C LEU A 21 -44.47 25.48 -53.87
N THR A 22 -44.39 25.05 -55.12
CA THR A 22 -43.12 24.69 -55.76
C THR A 22 -42.64 25.84 -56.65
N ASN A 23 -41.33 26.14 -56.62
CA ASN A 23 -40.63 27.23 -57.34
C ASN A 23 -40.83 28.67 -56.82
N ILE A 24 -40.40 28.94 -55.58
CA ILE A 24 -40.06 30.33 -55.19
C ILE A 24 -38.64 30.61 -55.69
N PRO A 25 -38.43 31.53 -56.66
CA PRO A 25 -37.10 31.88 -57.12
C PRO A 25 -36.29 32.56 -56.00
N ALA A 26 -34.99 32.29 -55.90
CA ALA A 26 -34.12 32.82 -54.85
C ALA A 26 -34.15 34.35 -54.74
N SER A 27 -34.43 35.05 -55.84
CA SER A 27 -34.60 36.50 -55.91
C SER A 27 -35.87 37.03 -55.22
N ALA A 28 -36.81 36.17 -54.80
CA ALA A 28 -38.00 36.57 -54.05
C ALA A 28 -37.79 36.56 -52.52
N ILE A 29 -36.65 36.03 -52.04
CA ILE A 29 -36.25 36.10 -50.64
C ILE A 29 -35.31 37.31 -50.49
N VAL A 30 -35.88 38.52 -50.52
CA VAL A 30 -35.12 39.75 -50.34
C VAL A 30 -35.50 40.38 -49.00
N GLY A 31 -34.50 40.50 -48.12
CA GLY A 31 -34.51 41.47 -47.02
C GLY A 31 -35.35 41.12 -45.80
N LEU A 32 -34.92 40.13 -45.01
CA LEU A 32 -35.26 40.13 -43.59
C LEU A 32 -34.33 41.12 -42.87
N GLY A 33 -34.63 42.40 -43.00
CA GLY A 33 -34.09 43.42 -42.10
C GLY A 33 -34.45 43.05 -40.66
N ALA A 34 -33.54 43.36 -39.73
CA ALA A 34 -33.59 43.02 -38.31
C ALA A 34 -35.03 43.01 -37.75
N SER A 35 -35.58 41.81 -37.57
CA SER A 35 -36.89 41.59 -36.95
C SER A 35 -36.66 40.77 -35.70
N THR A 36 -37.09 41.30 -34.56
CA THR A 36 -37.12 40.61 -33.25
C THR A 36 -38.24 39.57 -33.15
N ALA A 37 -38.96 39.29 -34.25
CA ALA A 37 -39.91 38.21 -34.34
C ALA A 37 -39.21 36.89 -34.71
N THR A 38 -39.58 35.81 -34.04
CA THR A 38 -39.13 34.44 -34.31
C THR A 38 -39.39 34.04 -35.76
N ASN A 39 -38.40 34.27 -36.64
CA ASN A 39 -38.45 33.83 -38.03
C ASN A 39 -38.31 32.30 -38.08
N ARG A 40 -39.43 31.58 -38.19
CA ARG A 40 -39.44 30.17 -38.59
C ARG A 40 -39.35 30.09 -40.11
N ILE A 41 -38.15 29.84 -40.64
CA ILE A 41 -38.00 29.39 -42.03
C ILE A 41 -38.30 27.89 -42.05
N SER A 42 -39.47 27.50 -42.56
CA SER A 42 -39.78 26.09 -42.84
C SER A 42 -39.21 25.72 -44.21
N THR A 43 -38.11 24.98 -44.25
CA THR A 43 -37.38 24.65 -45.48
C THR A 43 -37.98 23.49 -46.28
N THR A 44 -39.27 23.22 -46.15
CA THR A 44 -39.92 22.07 -46.82
C THR A 44 -39.95 22.17 -48.35
N ASN A 45 -39.60 23.32 -48.96
CA ASN A 45 -39.63 23.53 -50.41
C ASN A 45 -38.32 24.04 -51.04
N VAL A 46 -37.16 23.83 -50.41
CA VAL A 46 -35.86 24.18 -51.04
C VAL A 46 -35.35 23.00 -51.88
N ALA A 47 -35.26 23.18 -53.20
CA ALA A 47 -34.77 22.16 -54.12
C ALA A 47 -33.29 21.80 -53.83
N SER A 48 -32.95 20.52 -54.03
CA SER A 48 -31.59 20.01 -53.82
C SER A 48 -30.56 20.74 -54.70
N GLY A 49 -29.52 21.29 -54.08
CA GLY A 49 -28.37 21.90 -54.78
C GLY A 49 -28.11 23.38 -54.48
N ALA A 50 -28.93 24.06 -53.67
CA ALA A 50 -28.64 25.43 -53.25
C ALA A 50 -27.71 25.43 -52.02
N GLY A 51 -26.45 25.83 -52.21
CA GLY A 51 -25.50 26.05 -51.11
C GLY A 51 -25.99 27.16 -50.19
N LEU A 52 -26.50 26.82 -49.01
CA LEU A 52 -26.79 27.77 -47.93
C LEU A 52 -25.48 28.10 -47.22
N ALA A 53 -24.81 29.17 -47.69
CA ALA A 53 -23.72 29.78 -46.96
C ALA A 53 -24.26 30.45 -45.68
N ALA A 54 -23.75 29.96 -44.54
CA ALA A 54 -23.70 30.64 -43.25
C ALA A 54 -24.97 31.36 -42.76
N VAL A 55 -25.79 30.65 -41.98
CA VAL A 55 -26.61 31.32 -40.95
C VAL A 55 -25.67 31.66 -39.79
N GLN A 56 -25.21 32.92 -39.76
CA GLN A 56 -24.46 33.47 -38.64
C GLN A 56 -25.43 33.63 -37.45
N ALA A 57 -25.28 32.77 -36.44
CA ALA A 57 -26.09 32.81 -35.24
C ALA A 57 -25.58 33.90 -34.29
N ASP A 58 -26.24 35.06 -34.28
CA ASP A 58 -26.19 35.96 -33.14
C ASP A 58 -27.04 35.38 -32.00
N VAL A 59 -26.37 35.05 -30.91
CA VAL A 59 -26.88 34.88 -29.53
C VAL A 59 -28.33 34.40 -29.39
N GLY A 60 -28.61 33.18 -29.87
CA GLY A 60 -29.93 32.56 -29.74
C GLY A 60 -29.85 31.04 -29.95
N THR A 61 -30.59 30.29 -29.13
CA THR A 61 -30.69 28.82 -29.18
C THR A 61 -30.88 28.28 -30.60
N VAL A 62 -29.91 27.50 -31.09
CA VAL A 62 -29.98 26.80 -32.37
C VAL A 62 -30.89 25.57 -32.22
N SER A 63 -32.05 25.61 -32.87
CA SER A 63 -32.95 24.45 -32.96
C SER A 63 -32.56 23.61 -34.19
N PHE A 64 -32.11 22.38 -33.96
CA PHE A 64 -31.86 21.40 -35.04
C PHE A 64 -33.13 20.58 -35.29
N THR A 65 -33.49 20.36 -36.56
CA THR A 65 -34.51 19.40 -36.97
C THR A 65 -33.95 17.99 -36.90
N THR A 66 -34.72 17.05 -36.34
CA THR A 66 -34.34 15.63 -36.30
C THR A 66 -34.52 14.98 -37.67
N GLY A 67 -33.54 14.18 -38.11
CA GLY A 67 -33.62 13.37 -39.34
C GLY A 67 -32.95 13.94 -40.60
N GLY A 68 -31.78 14.59 -40.46
CA GLY A 68 -31.08 15.25 -41.57
C GLY A 68 -30.44 14.35 -42.64
N VAL A 69 -30.02 14.99 -43.74
CA VAL A 69 -29.42 14.38 -44.94
C VAL A 69 -27.93 14.09 -44.70
N ALA A 70 -27.44 12.93 -45.16
CA ALA A 70 -26.01 12.57 -45.07
C ALA A 70 -25.12 13.68 -45.65
N GLY A 71 -24.17 14.19 -44.86
CA GLY A 71 -23.30 15.32 -45.24
C GLY A 71 -23.76 16.70 -44.73
N SER A 72 -24.70 16.76 -43.79
CA SER A 72 -25.10 18.01 -43.11
C SER A 72 -25.06 17.83 -41.59
N ALA A 73 -25.00 18.92 -40.82
CA ALA A 73 -25.12 18.89 -39.36
C ALA A 73 -26.57 18.75 -38.92
N TYR A 74 -26.93 17.66 -38.25
CA TYR A 74 -28.29 17.37 -37.79
C TYR A 74 -28.30 16.65 -36.43
N LEU A 75 -29.46 16.64 -35.76
CA LEU A 75 -29.71 15.70 -34.65
C LEU A 75 -30.35 14.43 -35.23
N ASP A 76 -29.81 13.25 -34.95
CA ASP A 76 -30.45 12.00 -35.34
C ASP A 76 -31.80 11.82 -34.60
N THR A 77 -32.55 10.78 -34.95
CA THR A 77 -33.85 10.47 -34.34
C THR A 77 -33.76 10.17 -32.83
N LEU A 78 -32.55 10.06 -32.28
CA LEU A 78 -32.25 9.85 -30.86
C LEU A 78 -31.67 11.11 -30.19
N GLY A 79 -31.62 12.25 -30.89
CA GLY A 79 -31.13 13.52 -30.34
C GLY A 79 -29.61 13.67 -30.30
N ARG A 80 -28.86 12.97 -31.16
CA ARG A 80 -27.38 13.06 -31.24
C ARG A 80 -26.92 13.89 -32.42
N TYR A 81 -25.91 14.73 -32.25
CA TYR A 81 -25.36 15.54 -33.34
C TYR A 81 -24.56 14.69 -34.34
N VAL A 82 -24.87 14.83 -35.63
CA VAL A 82 -24.21 14.15 -36.75
C VAL A 82 -23.92 15.17 -37.84
N GLY A 83 -22.66 15.30 -38.28
CA GLY A 83 -22.30 16.19 -39.40
C GLY A 83 -20.87 16.00 -39.93
N PRO A 84 -20.59 16.38 -41.19
CA PRO A 84 -19.27 16.20 -41.80
C PRO A 84 -18.24 17.14 -41.15
N GLY A 85 -17.08 16.58 -40.81
CA GLY A 85 -15.95 17.33 -40.24
C GLY A 85 -15.85 17.34 -38.72
N ILE A 86 -16.79 16.74 -37.98
CA ILE A 86 -16.62 16.50 -36.54
C ILE A 86 -16.24 15.03 -36.31
N SER A 87 -14.96 14.75 -36.53
CA SER A 87 -14.23 13.80 -35.68
C SER A 87 -13.81 14.63 -34.47
N THR A 88 -14.41 14.43 -33.29
CA THR A 88 -13.93 15.12 -32.09
C THR A 88 -12.56 14.55 -31.70
N THR A 89 -11.50 15.08 -32.29
CA THR A 89 -10.16 15.01 -31.72
C THR A 89 -9.98 16.26 -30.86
N GLY A 90 -10.41 16.17 -29.59
CA GLY A 90 -10.36 17.25 -28.61
C GLY A 90 -11.31 17.05 -27.42
N MET A 91 -11.09 17.78 -26.31
CA MET A 91 -11.99 17.78 -25.14
C MET A 91 -13.27 18.56 -25.41
N VAL A 92 -14.43 17.96 -25.13
CA VAL A 92 -15.75 18.60 -25.18
C VAL A 92 -16.10 19.13 -23.79
N SER A 93 -16.28 20.44 -23.64
CA SER A 93 -16.77 21.07 -22.40
C SER A 93 -18.28 21.35 -22.54
N ALA A 94 -19.09 20.73 -21.67
CA ALA A 94 -20.53 20.96 -21.58
C ALA A 94 -20.99 20.78 -20.13
N SER A 95 -22.04 21.49 -19.71
CA SER A 95 -22.62 21.38 -18.36
C SER A 95 -23.31 20.04 -18.08
N ALA A 96 -23.66 19.29 -19.13
CA ALA A 96 -24.04 17.88 -19.09
C ALA A 96 -23.78 17.26 -20.47
N LEU A 97 -22.75 16.41 -20.60
CA LEU A 97 -22.45 15.68 -21.83
C LEU A 97 -22.99 14.26 -21.70
N GLN A 98 -24.00 13.92 -22.51
CA GLN A 98 -24.62 12.58 -22.50
C GLN A 98 -24.07 11.76 -23.67
N VAL A 99 -23.13 10.84 -23.39
CA VAL A 99 -22.61 9.89 -24.39
C VAL A 99 -23.53 8.68 -24.43
N THR A 100 -24.02 8.32 -25.61
CA THR A 100 -24.91 7.17 -25.78
C THR A 100 -24.15 5.88 -26.10
N GLY A 101 -24.46 4.80 -25.37
CA GLY A 101 -23.84 3.48 -25.46
C GLY A 101 -23.36 2.97 -24.09
N LEU A 102 -22.94 3.90 -23.23
CA LEU A 102 -22.72 3.76 -21.79
C LEU A 102 -23.08 5.11 -21.18
N PRO A 103 -24.04 5.21 -20.22
CA PRO A 103 -24.48 6.51 -19.76
C PRO A 103 -23.31 7.24 -19.10
N MET A 104 -22.97 8.40 -19.67
CA MET A 104 -22.15 9.38 -19.01
C MET A 104 -23.10 10.38 -18.37
N ILE A 105 -23.04 10.49 -17.04
CA ILE A 105 -23.88 11.40 -16.25
C ILE A 105 -22.93 12.37 -15.56
N VAL A 106 -23.10 13.66 -15.84
CA VAL A 106 -22.44 14.73 -15.10
C VAL A 106 -23.53 15.48 -14.37
N THR A 107 -23.56 15.38 -13.04
CA THR A 107 -24.52 16.08 -12.18
C THR A 107 -23.78 16.87 -11.11
N GLY A 108 -23.94 18.19 -11.13
CA GLY A 108 -23.14 19.07 -10.27
C GLY A 108 -21.64 18.87 -10.53
N THR A 109 -20.91 18.48 -9.48
CA THR A 109 -19.46 18.18 -9.52
C THR A 109 -19.12 16.69 -9.71
N ASN A 110 -20.12 15.82 -9.94
CA ASN A 110 -19.88 14.38 -10.12
C ASN A 110 -19.57 14.03 -11.57
N MET A 111 -18.66 13.08 -11.78
CA MET A 111 -18.32 12.52 -13.09
C MET A 111 -18.57 11.02 -13.10
N LEU A 112 -19.61 10.57 -13.82
CA LEU A 112 -20.02 9.17 -13.83
C LEU A 112 -20.02 8.59 -15.26
N PHE A 113 -19.31 7.48 -15.45
CA PHE A 113 -19.18 6.73 -16.69
C PHE A 113 -19.54 5.24 -16.49
N GLY A 114 -20.50 4.72 -17.27
CA GLY A 114 -20.85 3.29 -17.28
C GLY A 114 -22.26 3.02 -16.77
N ARG A 115 -22.78 1.80 -17.01
CA ARG A 115 -24.14 1.43 -16.61
C ARG A 115 -24.25 1.33 -15.08
N MET A 116 -24.53 2.45 -14.44
CA MET A 116 -25.01 2.48 -13.07
C MET A 116 -26.47 2.03 -13.01
N SER A 117 -26.81 1.30 -11.96
CA SER A 117 -28.21 1.05 -11.64
C SER A 117 -28.78 2.34 -11.08
N THR A 118 -29.60 3.06 -11.84
CA THR A 118 -30.77 3.86 -11.40
C THR A 118 -30.67 4.85 -10.21
N ASN A 119 -29.56 4.97 -9.50
CA ASN A 119 -29.41 5.76 -8.29
C ASN A 119 -28.76 7.10 -8.64
N ILE A 120 -29.46 8.19 -8.35
CA ILE A 120 -28.91 9.54 -8.46
C ILE A 120 -27.91 9.72 -7.32
N ILE A 121 -26.64 9.94 -7.67
CA ILE A 121 -25.63 10.36 -6.69
C ILE A 121 -25.96 11.79 -6.29
N THR A 122 -26.42 11.98 -5.05
CA THR A 122 -26.82 13.29 -4.50
C THR A 122 -25.68 14.02 -3.81
N ALA A 123 -24.61 13.30 -3.43
CA ALA A 123 -23.38 13.88 -2.88
C ALA A 123 -22.53 14.55 -3.96
N THR A 124 -21.63 15.45 -3.58
CA THR A 124 -20.73 16.17 -4.49
C THR A 124 -19.43 15.40 -4.76
N THR A 125 -18.69 15.87 -5.77
CA THR A 125 -17.28 15.54 -6.05
C THR A 125 -16.91 14.06 -6.17
N ASN A 126 -17.85 13.19 -6.55
CA ASN A 126 -17.58 11.78 -6.80
C ASN A 126 -17.20 11.52 -8.28
N THR A 127 -16.16 10.71 -8.49
CA THR A 127 -15.77 10.20 -9.81
C THR A 127 -16.04 8.71 -9.88
N SER A 128 -16.71 8.23 -10.92
CA SER A 128 -16.99 6.81 -11.08
C SER A 128 -16.91 6.33 -12.52
N PHE A 129 -16.29 5.17 -12.72
CA PHE A 129 -16.13 4.51 -14.01
C PHE A 129 -16.32 3.00 -13.86
N GLY A 130 -17.32 2.43 -14.51
CA GLY A 130 -17.55 0.98 -14.52
C GLY A 130 -19.00 0.58 -14.28
N PHE A 131 -19.30 -0.70 -14.53
CA PHE A 131 -20.64 -1.24 -14.30
C PHE A 131 -20.94 -1.33 -12.81
N GLN A 132 -22.02 -0.69 -12.37
CA GLN A 132 -22.44 -0.63 -10.97
C GLN A 132 -21.32 -0.21 -9.99
N ALA A 133 -20.34 0.58 -10.44
CA ALA A 133 -19.49 1.37 -9.53
C ALA A 133 -20.39 2.33 -8.73
N PHE A 134 -20.01 2.67 -7.50
CA PHE A 134 -20.68 3.67 -6.63
C PHE A 134 -22.23 3.62 -6.64
N ASN A 135 -22.79 2.42 -6.56
CA ASN A 135 -24.23 2.16 -6.73
C ASN A 135 -24.97 2.00 -5.38
N ALA A 136 -24.70 2.88 -4.43
CA ALA A 136 -25.30 2.84 -3.11
C ALA A 136 -26.61 3.62 -3.03
N THR A 137 -27.55 3.13 -2.22
CA THR A 137 -28.78 3.86 -1.88
C THR A 137 -28.48 5.03 -0.97
N ALA A 138 -29.18 6.15 -1.15
CA ALA A 138 -28.96 7.38 -0.39
C ALA A 138 -29.11 7.19 1.14
N PRO A 139 -28.43 7.99 1.97
CA PRO A 139 -27.49 9.07 1.60
C PRO A 139 -26.19 8.53 0.96
N GLN A 140 -25.50 9.37 0.18
CA GLN A 140 -24.16 9.08 -0.39
C GLN A 140 -23.10 9.99 0.26
N GLY A 141 -21.85 9.52 0.33
CA GLY A 141 -20.70 10.33 0.74
C GLY A 141 -20.07 11.10 -0.42
N ALA A 142 -19.33 12.16 -0.11
CA ALA A 142 -18.63 13.01 -1.08
C ALA A 142 -17.17 12.58 -1.30
N ASP A 143 -16.54 13.15 -2.35
CA ASP A 143 -15.11 13.04 -2.66
C ASP A 143 -14.59 11.62 -2.96
N ASN A 144 -15.44 10.70 -3.41
CA ASN A 144 -15.02 9.33 -3.69
C ASN A 144 -14.63 9.11 -5.15
N THR A 145 -13.61 8.28 -5.39
CA THR A 145 -13.23 7.79 -6.72
C THR A 145 -13.49 6.28 -6.82
N ALA A 146 -14.30 5.84 -7.77
CA ALA A 146 -14.71 4.45 -7.94
C ALA A 146 -14.50 3.97 -9.39
N ILE A 147 -13.42 3.24 -9.64
CA ILE A 147 -13.04 2.75 -10.96
C ILE A 147 -13.04 1.21 -10.95
N GLY A 148 -13.96 0.59 -11.68
CA GLY A 148 -14.06 -0.86 -11.84
C GLY A 148 -15.46 -1.41 -11.68
N TYR A 149 -15.63 -2.67 -12.05
CA TYR A 149 -16.87 -3.41 -11.81
C TYR A 149 -17.15 -3.49 -10.29
N TRP A 150 -18.29 -2.98 -9.84
CA TRP A 150 -18.70 -2.98 -8.42
C TRP A 150 -17.75 -2.28 -7.42
N SER A 151 -16.88 -1.38 -7.86
CA SER A 151 -16.07 -0.57 -6.93
C SER A 151 -16.97 0.36 -6.11
N LEU A 152 -16.78 0.43 -4.78
CA LEU A 152 -17.58 1.25 -3.85
C LEU A 152 -19.10 1.02 -3.92
N ARG A 153 -19.56 -0.18 -4.26
CA ARG A 153 -20.98 -0.47 -4.53
C ARG A 153 -21.91 -0.16 -3.35
N ALA A 154 -21.49 -0.38 -2.11
CA ALA A 154 -22.33 -0.21 -0.92
C ALA A 154 -22.11 1.12 -0.16
N ASN A 155 -21.29 2.04 -0.67
CA ASN A 155 -20.86 3.24 0.06
C ASN A 155 -21.98 4.27 0.28
N THR A 156 -22.51 4.33 1.51
CA THR A 156 -23.59 5.25 1.88
C THR A 156 -23.05 6.55 2.48
N THR A 157 -22.30 6.55 3.58
CA THR A 157 -21.83 7.81 4.20
C THR A 157 -20.32 8.00 4.15
N GLY A 158 -19.56 7.03 3.64
CA GLY A 158 -18.11 7.10 3.55
C GLY A 158 -17.60 8.20 2.61
N LEU A 159 -16.65 8.98 3.09
CA LEU A 159 -16.07 10.15 2.42
C LEU A 159 -14.63 9.87 1.95
N ALA A 160 -14.22 10.52 0.87
CA ALA A 160 -12.84 10.59 0.41
C ALA A 160 -12.16 9.21 0.21
N ASN A 161 -12.90 8.23 -0.31
CA ASN A 161 -12.36 6.91 -0.61
C ASN A 161 -11.92 6.81 -2.08
N THR A 162 -10.79 6.16 -2.34
CA THR A 162 -10.33 5.80 -3.69
C THR A 162 -10.39 4.29 -3.85
N ALA A 163 -11.18 3.80 -4.81
CA ALA A 163 -11.32 2.41 -5.16
C ALA A 163 -11.02 2.21 -6.65
N SER A 164 -9.96 1.47 -6.96
CA SER A 164 -9.54 1.15 -8.33
C SER A 164 -9.33 -0.36 -8.46
N GLY A 165 -10.27 -1.04 -9.10
CA GLY A 165 -10.27 -2.49 -9.25
C GLY A 165 -11.68 -3.09 -9.12
N ALA A 166 -11.88 -4.27 -9.72
CA ALA A 166 -13.15 -4.99 -9.60
C ALA A 166 -13.44 -5.35 -8.13
N GLY A 167 -14.58 -4.91 -7.59
CA GLY A 167 -14.98 -5.15 -6.21
C GLY A 167 -14.11 -4.46 -5.15
N ALA A 168 -13.29 -3.48 -5.50
CA ALA A 168 -12.55 -2.68 -4.51
C ALA A 168 -13.54 -1.91 -3.61
N LEU A 169 -13.38 -1.99 -2.28
CA LEU A 169 -14.30 -1.38 -1.30
C LEU A 169 -15.79 -1.76 -1.50
N PHE A 170 -16.07 -3.00 -1.90
CA PHE A 170 -17.42 -3.45 -2.29
C PHE A 170 -18.49 -3.22 -1.21
N THR A 171 -18.21 -3.58 0.05
CA THR A 171 -19.17 -3.45 1.17
C THR A 171 -18.98 -2.20 2.03
N ASN A 172 -18.10 -1.26 1.65
CA ASN A 172 -17.87 -0.05 2.47
C ASN A 172 -19.19 0.67 2.68
N THR A 173 -19.59 0.96 3.92
CA THR A 173 -20.83 1.71 4.20
C THR A 173 -20.52 3.11 4.72
N SER A 174 -19.68 3.23 5.76
CA SER A 174 -19.36 4.49 6.43
C SER A 174 -17.87 4.78 6.61
N GLY A 175 -16.99 3.86 6.20
CA GLY A 175 -15.55 4.04 6.27
C GLY A 175 -15.05 5.20 5.40
N ASN A 176 -14.15 6.01 5.95
CA ASN A 176 -13.61 7.22 5.31
C ASN A 176 -12.13 7.08 5.00
N TYR A 177 -11.64 7.85 4.02
CA TYR A 177 -10.22 8.00 3.71
C TYR A 177 -9.49 6.70 3.35
N ASN A 178 -10.19 5.73 2.76
CA ASN A 178 -9.59 4.47 2.35
C ASN A 178 -9.08 4.53 0.91
N THR A 179 -7.93 3.91 0.65
CA THR A 179 -7.38 3.71 -0.70
C THR A 179 -7.30 2.22 -0.99
N ALA A 180 -7.98 1.75 -2.03
CA ALA A 180 -8.04 0.36 -2.45
C ALA A 180 -7.70 0.22 -3.94
N ASN A 181 -6.47 -0.19 -4.25
CA ASN A 181 -5.98 -0.39 -5.61
C ASN A 181 -5.71 -1.88 -5.85
N GLY A 182 -6.59 -2.55 -6.57
CA GLY A 182 -6.52 -3.99 -6.86
C GLY A 182 -7.91 -4.62 -6.84
N ALA A 183 -8.08 -5.72 -7.58
CA ALA A 183 -9.34 -6.45 -7.53
C ALA A 183 -9.56 -7.03 -6.12
N TYR A 184 -10.74 -6.76 -5.57
CA TYR A 184 -11.19 -7.15 -4.23
C TYR A 184 -10.31 -6.64 -3.07
N ALA A 185 -9.55 -5.57 -3.29
CA ALA A 185 -8.86 -4.85 -2.22
C ALA A 185 -9.89 -4.17 -1.29
N LEU A 186 -9.74 -4.33 0.04
CA LEU A 186 -10.71 -3.83 1.04
C LEU A 186 -12.16 -4.26 0.79
N TYR A 187 -12.38 -5.45 0.21
CA TYR A 187 -13.71 -5.92 -0.23
C TYR A 187 -14.78 -5.84 0.87
N ALA A 188 -14.47 -6.31 2.08
CA ALA A 188 -15.39 -6.43 3.20
C ALA A 188 -15.40 -5.23 4.18
N ASN A 189 -14.72 -4.11 3.85
CA ASN A 189 -14.69 -2.92 4.72
C ASN A 189 -16.12 -2.47 5.02
N SER A 190 -16.49 -2.21 6.27
CA SER A 190 -17.80 -1.67 6.62
C SER A 190 -17.66 -0.25 7.17
N ALA A 191 -16.87 -0.08 8.23
CA ALA A 191 -16.66 1.20 8.92
C ALA A 191 -15.19 1.56 9.16
N GLY A 192 -14.24 0.71 8.74
CA GLY A 192 -12.81 0.98 8.89
C GLY A 192 -12.37 2.23 8.14
N ASN A 193 -11.54 3.06 8.77
CA ASN A 193 -11.06 4.34 8.25
C ASN A 193 -9.55 4.34 7.99
N SER A 194 -9.13 5.15 7.04
CA SER A 194 -7.71 5.44 6.76
C SER A 194 -6.89 4.19 6.45
N ASN A 195 -7.46 3.22 5.73
CA ASN A 195 -6.74 2.04 5.29
C ASN A 195 -6.20 2.20 3.87
N VAL A 196 -5.00 1.70 3.60
CA VAL A 196 -4.38 1.63 2.27
C VAL A 196 -4.20 0.17 1.89
N ALA A 197 -4.77 -0.25 0.78
CA ALA A 197 -4.76 -1.62 0.27
C ALA A 197 -4.36 -1.63 -1.20
N ASN A 198 -3.13 -2.05 -1.49
CA ASN A 198 -2.58 -2.12 -2.83
C ASN A 198 -2.24 -3.58 -3.16
N GLY A 199 -3.04 -4.22 -4.01
CA GLY A 199 -2.85 -5.61 -4.43
C GLY A 199 -4.15 -6.40 -4.57
N TYR A 200 -4.07 -7.55 -5.24
CA TYR A 200 -5.20 -8.47 -5.33
C TYR A 200 -5.57 -9.01 -3.94
N GLN A 201 -6.83 -8.81 -3.54
CA GLN A 201 -7.36 -9.23 -2.23
C GLN A 201 -6.55 -8.74 -1.01
N SER A 202 -5.84 -7.60 -1.10
CA SER A 202 -5.22 -6.98 0.08
C SER A 202 -6.28 -6.42 1.03
N LEU A 203 -6.16 -6.65 2.34
CA LEU A 203 -7.15 -6.24 3.36
C LEU A 203 -8.59 -6.74 3.07
N ASN A 204 -8.73 -7.92 2.45
CA ASN A 204 -10.01 -8.40 1.92
C ASN A 204 -11.14 -8.46 2.98
N ALA A 205 -10.85 -8.96 4.19
CA ALA A 205 -11.83 -9.17 5.24
C ALA A 205 -11.97 -8.04 6.27
N ASN A 206 -11.28 -6.89 6.08
CA ASN A 206 -11.31 -5.78 7.05
C ASN A 206 -12.73 -5.33 7.29
N THR A 207 -13.23 -5.27 8.53
CA THR A 207 -14.59 -4.76 8.82
C THR A 207 -14.53 -3.38 9.47
N THR A 208 -13.88 -3.28 10.63
CA THR A 208 -13.79 -2.04 11.43
C THR A 208 -12.36 -1.61 11.75
N GLY A 209 -11.35 -2.38 11.33
CA GLY A 209 -9.94 -2.04 11.52
C GLY A 209 -9.57 -0.73 10.85
N ASN A 210 -8.78 0.11 11.54
CA ASN A 210 -8.38 1.43 11.07
C ASN A 210 -6.86 1.51 10.85
N GLN A 211 -6.43 2.45 10.01
CA GLN A 211 -5.01 2.83 9.87
C GLN A 211 -4.09 1.67 9.47
N ASN A 212 -4.59 0.74 8.64
CA ASN A 212 -3.78 -0.37 8.14
C ASN A 212 -3.20 -0.05 6.76
N ILE A 213 -1.95 -0.45 6.52
CA ILE A 213 -1.29 -0.39 5.22
C ILE A 213 -1.02 -1.82 4.76
N ALA A 214 -1.65 -2.26 3.68
CA ALA A 214 -1.43 -3.54 3.03
C ALA A 214 -0.95 -3.33 1.60
N SER A 215 0.24 -3.79 1.27
CA SER A 215 0.84 -3.68 -0.05
C SER A 215 1.38 -5.03 -0.50
N GLY A 216 0.64 -5.72 -1.35
CA GLY A 216 0.95 -7.07 -1.82
C GLY A 216 -0.30 -7.92 -1.98
N MET A 217 -0.24 -8.92 -2.85
CA MET A 217 -1.30 -9.92 -2.99
C MET A 217 -1.52 -10.65 -1.66
N TYR A 218 -2.76 -10.64 -1.18
CA TYR A 218 -3.18 -11.23 0.11
C TYR A 218 -2.54 -10.63 1.38
N ALA A 219 -1.90 -9.45 1.31
CA ALA A 219 -1.43 -8.78 2.51
C ALA A 219 -2.62 -8.42 3.42
N LEU A 220 -2.56 -8.76 4.71
CA LEU A 220 -3.64 -8.56 5.69
C LEU A 220 -5.01 -9.16 5.28
N TYR A 221 -5.01 -10.29 4.56
CA TYR A 221 -6.22 -10.87 3.97
C TYR A 221 -7.39 -11.05 4.96
N ASN A 222 -7.13 -11.62 6.15
CA ASN A 222 -8.15 -11.89 7.18
C ASN A 222 -8.21 -10.86 8.34
N ASN A 223 -7.73 -9.62 8.15
CA ASN A 223 -7.92 -8.56 9.15
C ASN A 223 -9.40 -8.32 9.40
N ILE A 224 -9.90 -8.40 10.64
CA ILE A 224 -11.33 -8.13 10.95
C ILE A 224 -11.43 -6.77 11.66
N THR A 225 -10.76 -6.63 12.81
CA THR A 225 -10.80 -5.43 13.67
C THR A 225 -9.41 -4.85 13.98
N GLY A 226 -8.34 -5.53 13.56
CA GLY A 226 -6.96 -5.11 13.81
C GLY A 226 -6.67 -3.72 13.24
N SER A 227 -5.95 -2.89 13.99
CA SER A 227 -5.66 -1.50 13.62
C SER A 227 -4.17 -1.17 13.71
N GLY A 228 -3.71 -0.24 12.88
CA GLY A 228 -2.32 0.24 12.89
C GLY A 228 -1.30 -0.80 12.38
N ASN A 229 -1.69 -1.72 11.50
CA ASN A 229 -0.77 -2.72 10.96
C ASN A 229 -0.15 -2.27 9.63
N ILE A 230 1.12 -2.59 9.40
CA ILE A 230 1.82 -2.41 8.13
C ILE A 230 2.19 -3.81 7.61
N ALA A 231 1.68 -4.19 6.44
CA ALA A 231 1.94 -5.46 5.78
C ALA A 231 2.38 -5.22 4.33
N THR A 232 3.66 -5.46 4.04
CA THR A 232 4.22 -5.34 2.70
C THR A 232 4.79 -6.69 2.26
N GLY A 233 4.34 -7.21 1.12
CA GLY A 233 4.75 -8.51 0.59
C GLY A 233 3.59 -9.49 0.39
N TYR A 234 3.86 -10.59 -0.31
CA TYR A 234 2.86 -11.63 -0.56
C TYR A 234 2.42 -12.29 0.75
N ALA A 235 1.11 -12.22 1.05
CA ALA A 235 0.48 -12.83 2.21
C ALA A 235 1.15 -12.47 3.57
N ALA A 236 1.72 -11.27 3.71
CA ALA A 236 2.16 -10.75 5.00
C ALA A 236 0.94 -10.53 5.92
N LEU A 237 1.02 -10.92 7.20
CA LEU A 237 -0.08 -10.81 8.18
C LEU A 237 -1.41 -11.46 7.72
N TYR A 238 -1.34 -12.56 6.95
CA TYR A 238 -2.50 -13.17 6.29
C TYR A 238 -3.65 -13.53 7.23
N PHE A 239 -3.36 -14.10 8.41
CA PHE A 239 -4.36 -14.56 9.38
C PHE A 239 -4.64 -13.58 10.54
N ASN A 240 -4.09 -12.36 10.51
CA ASN A 240 -4.31 -11.40 11.59
C ASN A 240 -5.81 -11.06 11.70
N THR A 241 -6.53 -11.41 12.77
CA THR A 241 -7.97 -11.10 12.89
C THR A 241 -8.24 -9.82 13.70
N ALA A 242 -7.53 -9.61 14.81
CA ALA A 242 -7.73 -8.45 15.69
C ALA A 242 -6.42 -7.83 16.22
N GLY A 243 -5.26 -8.41 15.90
CA GLY A 243 -3.96 -7.89 16.32
C GLY A 243 -3.67 -6.51 15.72
N GLY A 244 -3.00 -5.65 16.49
CA GLY A 244 -2.70 -4.27 16.09
C GLY A 244 -1.23 -3.90 16.26
N SER A 245 -0.83 -2.81 15.61
CA SER A 245 0.54 -2.27 15.69
C SER A 245 1.64 -3.24 15.24
N ASN A 246 1.35 -4.13 14.28
CA ASN A 246 2.36 -5.02 13.70
C ASN A 246 3.01 -4.41 12.45
N VAL A 247 4.31 -4.64 12.27
CA VAL A 247 5.05 -4.32 11.03
C VAL A 247 5.54 -5.63 10.42
N ALA A 248 5.08 -5.95 9.22
CA ALA A 248 5.39 -7.16 8.49
C ALA A 248 5.87 -6.79 7.08
N ASN A 249 7.15 -6.98 6.80
CA ASN A 249 7.75 -6.69 5.49
C ASN A 249 8.46 -7.93 4.95
N GLY A 250 7.81 -8.65 4.04
CA GLY A 250 8.33 -9.85 3.41
C GLY A 250 7.23 -10.83 3.01
N ARG A 251 7.55 -11.77 2.13
CA ARG A 251 6.64 -12.87 1.79
C ARG A 251 6.40 -13.72 3.04
N TYR A 252 5.13 -13.88 3.44
CA TYR A 252 4.70 -14.62 4.63
C TYR A 252 5.31 -14.15 5.96
N SER A 253 5.73 -12.89 6.09
CA SER A 253 6.11 -12.35 7.41
C SER A 253 4.88 -12.26 8.31
N LEU A 254 4.99 -12.67 9.58
CA LEU A 254 3.87 -12.69 10.55
C LEU A 254 2.64 -13.46 10.04
N TYR A 255 2.83 -14.60 9.38
CA TYR A 255 1.77 -15.30 8.67
C TYR A 255 0.67 -15.88 9.59
N GLN A 256 1.06 -16.56 10.68
CA GLN A 256 0.14 -17.29 11.58
C GLN A 256 -0.36 -16.46 12.79
N VAL A 257 -0.25 -15.14 12.75
CA VAL A 257 -0.65 -14.27 13.87
C VAL A 257 -2.17 -14.30 14.08
N SER A 258 -2.64 -14.57 15.31
CA SER A 258 -4.07 -14.64 15.68
C SER A 258 -4.50 -13.62 16.76
N SER A 259 -5.77 -13.21 16.67
CA SER A 259 -6.76 -12.59 17.59
C SER A 259 -6.38 -11.65 18.76
N THR A 260 -5.13 -11.51 19.18
CA THR A 260 -4.68 -10.49 20.18
C THR A 260 -3.21 -10.10 20.01
N ILE A 261 -2.49 -10.76 19.10
CA ILE A 261 -1.06 -10.59 18.96
C ILE A 261 -0.76 -9.27 18.23
N GLY A 262 -0.08 -8.36 18.92
CA GLY A 262 0.28 -7.05 18.42
C GLY A 262 1.72 -6.67 18.70
N GLN A 263 2.12 -5.50 18.19
CA GLN A 263 3.43 -4.88 18.48
C GLN A 263 4.64 -5.71 18.03
N ASN A 264 4.49 -6.54 16.99
CA ASN A 264 5.62 -7.28 16.41
C ASN A 264 6.22 -6.53 15.22
N THR A 265 7.54 -6.63 15.06
CA THR A 265 8.26 -6.18 13.86
C THR A 265 8.91 -7.38 13.19
N ALA A 266 8.48 -7.73 11.98
CA ALA A 266 9.02 -8.80 11.17
C ALA A 266 9.45 -8.29 9.80
N VAL A 267 10.73 -8.42 9.47
CA VAL A 267 11.29 -8.00 8.19
C VAL A 267 12.11 -9.15 7.62
N GLY A 268 11.64 -9.73 6.51
CA GLY A 268 12.23 -10.90 5.87
C GLY A 268 11.19 -11.91 5.43
N ASN A 269 11.57 -12.78 4.49
CA ASN A 269 10.72 -13.89 4.09
C ASN A 269 10.49 -14.83 5.28
N GLN A 270 9.23 -15.11 5.62
CA GLN A 270 8.84 -15.99 6.73
C GLN A 270 9.42 -15.57 8.10
N ALA A 271 9.76 -14.28 8.29
CA ALA A 271 10.10 -13.75 9.60
C ALA A 271 8.86 -13.79 10.52
N LEU A 272 9.00 -14.33 11.73
CA LEU A 272 7.88 -14.61 12.65
C LEU A 272 6.72 -15.36 11.96
N TYR A 273 7.02 -16.35 11.11
CA TYR A 273 5.99 -17.11 10.39
C TYR A 273 4.97 -17.74 11.35
N GLY A 274 5.48 -18.32 12.44
CA GLY A 274 4.76 -18.90 13.55
C GLY A 274 4.34 -20.36 13.33
N SER A 275 4.14 -21.10 14.42
CA SER A 275 3.44 -22.40 14.39
C SER A 275 1.94 -22.21 14.56
N SER A 276 1.14 -23.10 13.99
CA SER A 276 -0.33 -22.96 13.89
C SER A 276 -1.10 -23.06 15.22
N ALA A 277 -0.49 -22.86 16.39
CA ALA A 277 -1.17 -22.99 17.68
C ALA A 277 -1.57 -21.61 18.26
N SER A 278 -2.81 -21.27 17.96
CA SER A 278 -3.59 -20.15 18.46
C SER A 278 -3.65 -20.05 20.00
N THR A 279 -2.61 -19.53 20.65
CA THR A 279 -2.67 -19.13 22.06
C THR A 279 -1.99 -17.78 22.29
N SER A 280 -2.59 -16.94 23.14
CA SER A 280 -2.51 -15.47 23.20
C SER A 280 -1.16 -14.79 23.51
N ASN A 281 0.01 -15.36 23.24
CA ASN A 281 1.28 -14.86 23.80
C ASN A 281 2.41 -14.55 22.78
N GLY A 282 2.10 -14.14 21.54
CA GLY A 282 3.12 -13.85 20.51
C GLY A 282 3.53 -12.37 20.34
N TYR A 283 3.36 -11.49 21.34
CA TYR A 283 3.52 -10.03 21.18
C TYR A 283 4.96 -9.53 21.41
N ASN A 284 5.24 -8.29 20.98
CA ASN A 284 6.51 -7.58 21.23
C ASN A 284 7.78 -8.28 20.70
N ASN A 285 7.69 -9.13 19.68
CA ASN A 285 8.85 -9.73 19.05
C ASN A 285 9.40 -8.84 17.92
N THR A 286 10.72 -8.72 17.84
CA THR A 286 11.43 -8.09 16.71
C THR A 286 12.23 -9.15 15.99
N ALA A 287 12.00 -9.32 14.69
CA ALA A 287 12.68 -10.30 13.86
C ALA A 287 13.09 -9.68 12.52
N LEU A 288 14.39 -9.64 12.25
CA LEU A 288 14.97 -9.11 11.01
C LEU A 288 15.87 -10.17 10.38
N GLY A 289 15.42 -10.75 9.27
CA GLY A 289 16.10 -11.81 8.55
C GLY A 289 15.11 -12.83 7.96
N ALA A 290 15.51 -13.55 6.91
CA ALA A 290 14.66 -14.64 6.42
C ALA A 290 14.61 -15.77 7.47
N ASN A 291 13.40 -16.26 7.75
CA ASN A 291 13.11 -17.28 8.76
C ASN A 291 13.52 -16.92 10.20
N SER A 292 13.78 -15.65 10.51
CA SER A 292 14.05 -15.24 11.90
C SER A 292 12.78 -15.40 12.75
N GLY A 293 12.87 -16.09 13.88
CA GLY A 293 11.73 -16.41 14.75
C GLY A 293 10.67 -17.28 14.07
N TYR A 294 11.05 -18.11 13.09
CA TYR A 294 10.12 -18.89 12.28
C TYR A 294 9.11 -19.71 13.09
N SER A 295 9.55 -20.37 14.17
CA SER A 295 8.70 -21.29 14.95
C SER A 295 8.05 -20.65 16.19
N ILE A 296 8.03 -19.32 16.29
CA ILE A 296 7.42 -18.64 17.45
C ILE A 296 5.95 -19.02 17.58
N ASP A 297 5.56 -19.44 18.78
CA ASP A 297 4.21 -19.87 19.11
C ASP A 297 3.62 -18.94 20.19
N THR A 298 4.16 -19.05 21.41
CA THR A 298 3.77 -18.29 22.60
C THR A 298 4.92 -17.45 23.16
N GLY A 299 6.05 -17.42 22.47
CA GLY A 299 7.18 -16.57 22.82
C GLY A 299 6.87 -15.09 22.56
N PHE A 300 7.18 -14.25 23.54
CA PHE A 300 7.03 -12.80 23.47
C PHE A 300 8.33 -12.09 23.86
N GLN A 301 8.44 -10.81 23.49
CA GLN A 301 9.56 -9.93 23.84
C GLN A 301 10.94 -10.40 23.32
N ASN A 302 10.99 -11.24 22.28
CA ASN A 302 12.27 -11.69 21.72
C ASN A 302 12.81 -10.73 20.66
N VAL A 303 14.14 -10.67 20.54
CA VAL A 303 14.87 -9.97 19.48
C VAL A 303 15.67 -10.99 18.67
N PHE A 304 15.37 -11.10 17.38
CA PHE A 304 16.01 -11.98 16.43
C PHE A 304 16.57 -11.16 15.27
N LEU A 305 17.89 -11.22 15.07
CA LEU A 305 18.55 -10.46 14.01
C LEU A 305 19.51 -11.37 13.24
N GLY A 306 19.17 -11.71 11.99
CA GLY A 306 19.95 -12.56 11.11
C GLY A 306 19.12 -13.67 10.45
N TYR A 307 19.71 -14.33 9.46
CA TYR A 307 19.09 -15.49 8.81
C TYR A 307 18.84 -16.60 9.84
N GLN A 308 17.58 -17.07 9.94
CA GLN A 308 17.17 -18.10 10.88
C GLN A 308 17.42 -17.78 12.37
N ALA A 309 17.75 -16.54 12.75
CA ALA A 309 17.92 -16.17 14.16
C ALA A 309 16.66 -16.56 14.96
N GLY A 310 16.81 -17.38 16.01
CA GLY A 310 15.67 -17.85 16.81
C GLY A 310 14.71 -18.80 16.07
N TYR A 311 15.14 -19.48 15.00
CA TYR A 311 14.30 -20.37 14.20
C TYR A 311 13.50 -21.39 15.01
N GLN A 312 14.10 -21.96 16.07
CA GLN A 312 13.52 -23.00 16.92
C GLN A 312 12.80 -22.47 18.17
N VAL A 313 12.82 -21.16 18.43
CA VAL A 313 12.18 -20.60 19.63
C VAL A 313 10.67 -20.71 19.45
N THR A 314 10.02 -21.48 20.33
CA THR A 314 8.56 -21.70 20.30
C THR A 314 7.88 -20.88 21.40
N SER A 315 8.24 -21.11 22.66
CA SER A 315 7.64 -20.43 23.83
C SER A 315 8.63 -19.58 24.62
N GLY A 316 9.91 -19.61 24.26
CA GLY A 316 10.94 -18.81 24.91
C GLY A 316 10.63 -17.32 24.84
N THR A 317 10.90 -16.61 25.93
CA THR A 317 10.59 -15.17 26.07
C THR A 317 11.85 -14.35 26.30
N SER A 318 11.83 -13.10 25.87
CA SER A 318 12.90 -12.14 26.19
C SER A 318 14.31 -12.57 25.76
N ASN A 319 14.43 -13.41 24.72
CA ASN A 319 15.73 -13.82 24.19
C ASN A 319 16.26 -12.79 23.19
N THR A 320 17.57 -12.53 23.20
CA THR A 320 18.27 -11.75 22.17
C THR A 320 19.20 -12.67 21.38
N ILE A 321 18.85 -12.97 20.15
CA ILE A 321 19.63 -13.84 19.26
C ILE A 321 20.03 -13.05 18.03
N ILE A 322 21.33 -12.78 17.91
CA ILE A 322 21.91 -11.98 16.84
C ILE A 322 22.96 -12.81 16.11
N GLY A 323 22.74 -13.04 14.82
CA GLY A 323 23.59 -13.84 13.95
C GLY A 323 22.81 -14.87 13.14
N SER A 324 23.51 -15.63 12.30
CA SER A 324 22.91 -16.73 11.55
C SER A 324 22.78 -17.95 12.45
N TYR A 325 21.61 -18.58 12.45
CA TYR A 325 21.40 -19.83 13.19
C TYR A 325 21.86 -21.04 12.38
N GLY A 326 22.73 -21.85 12.97
CA GLY A 326 23.04 -23.21 12.49
C GLY A 326 21.97 -24.16 13.00
N THR A 327 21.49 -25.05 12.14
CA THR A 327 20.27 -25.88 12.30
C THR A 327 20.15 -26.76 13.56
N THR A 328 21.10 -26.74 14.51
CA THR A 328 21.06 -27.52 15.76
C THR A 328 21.53 -26.74 16.99
N GLY A 329 20.83 -26.88 18.12
CA GLY A 329 21.26 -26.36 19.43
C GLY A 329 20.81 -24.92 19.76
N GLY A 330 19.66 -24.50 19.23
CA GLY A 330 19.06 -23.19 19.50
C GLY A 330 18.11 -23.25 20.68
N ILE A 331 17.81 -22.09 21.25
CA ILE A 331 16.77 -21.98 22.28
C ILE A 331 15.43 -22.46 21.70
N THR A 332 14.75 -23.34 22.43
CA THR A 332 13.38 -23.77 22.12
C THR A 332 12.40 -23.09 23.06
N THR A 333 12.51 -23.37 24.36
CA THR A 333 11.61 -22.85 25.41
C THR A 333 12.31 -21.98 26.44
N GLY A 334 13.65 -21.90 26.39
CA GLY A 334 14.43 -21.07 27.30
C GLY A 334 14.13 -19.57 27.15
N SER A 335 14.26 -18.82 28.23
CA SER A 335 13.99 -17.38 28.30
C SER A 335 15.21 -16.57 28.75
N ASN A 336 15.21 -15.28 28.40
CA ASN A 336 16.25 -14.33 28.80
C ASN A 336 17.67 -14.72 28.36
N ASN A 337 17.81 -15.44 27.24
CA ASN A 337 19.12 -15.85 26.74
C ASN A 337 19.65 -14.83 25.72
N ILE A 338 20.97 -14.63 25.72
CA ILE A 338 21.67 -13.77 24.76
C ILE A 338 22.65 -14.64 23.97
N LEU A 339 22.39 -14.79 22.68
CA LEU A 339 23.24 -15.53 21.76
C LEU A 339 23.71 -14.57 20.66
N ILE A 340 25.01 -14.28 20.59
CA ILE A 340 25.57 -13.33 19.62
C ILE A 340 26.70 -13.99 18.84
N GLY A 341 26.51 -14.14 17.54
CA GLY A 341 27.45 -14.74 16.58
C GLY A 341 26.77 -15.70 15.60
N SER A 342 27.50 -16.12 14.56
CA SER A 342 27.04 -17.21 13.67
C SER A 342 27.16 -18.56 14.36
N ASP A 343 26.17 -19.43 14.21
CA ASP A 343 26.18 -20.82 14.70
C ASP A 343 26.44 -20.94 16.21
N VAL A 344 26.00 -19.95 16.97
CA VAL A 344 26.11 -19.94 18.43
C VAL A 344 25.07 -20.86 19.05
N ARG A 345 25.52 -21.76 19.92
CA ARG A 345 24.66 -22.74 20.59
C ARG A 345 24.25 -22.25 21.96
N ALA A 346 22.99 -22.44 22.32
CA ALA A 346 22.59 -22.27 23.70
C ALA A 346 23.31 -23.32 24.58
N PRO A 347 23.88 -22.95 25.73
CA PRO A 347 24.39 -23.91 26.70
C PRO A 347 23.33 -24.95 27.12
N SER A 348 22.04 -24.59 27.09
CA SER A 348 20.91 -25.52 27.14
C SER A 348 19.72 -24.95 26.37
N VAL A 349 19.09 -25.74 25.50
CA VAL A 349 17.98 -25.28 24.64
C VAL A 349 16.72 -24.89 25.43
N THR A 350 16.56 -25.40 26.66
CA THR A 350 15.49 -25.05 27.60
C THR A 350 15.98 -24.19 28.77
N GLY A 351 17.27 -23.89 28.81
CA GLY A 351 17.89 -23.11 29.88
C GLY A 351 17.51 -21.63 29.79
N ASN A 352 17.50 -20.97 30.93
CA ASN A 352 17.25 -19.54 31.02
C ASN A 352 18.53 -18.79 31.35
N ASN A 353 18.56 -17.49 31.05
CA ASN A 353 19.60 -16.55 31.48
C ASN A 353 21.01 -16.92 30.98
N GLN A 354 21.11 -17.51 29.80
CA GLN A 354 22.38 -17.96 29.24
C GLN A 354 22.96 -16.89 28.33
N LEU A 355 24.23 -16.55 28.55
CA LEU A 355 24.99 -15.68 27.66
C LEU A 355 25.97 -16.53 26.87
N ASN A 356 25.91 -16.37 25.56
CA ASN A 356 26.87 -16.94 24.67
C ASN A 356 27.21 -15.93 23.57
N ILE A 357 28.42 -15.38 23.65
CA ILE A 357 28.99 -14.52 22.60
C ILE A 357 30.14 -15.31 21.98
N GLY A 358 29.94 -15.79 20.75
CA GLY A 358 30.93 -16.60 20.03
C GLY A 358 31.39 -17.85 20.78
N ASN A 359 30.58 -18.39 21.68
CA ASN A 359 30.79 -19.58 22.51
C ASN A 359 31.83 -19.46 23.65
N LEU A 360 32.38 -18.27 23.97
CA LEU A 360 33.64 -18.26 24.73
C LEU A 360 34.14 -16.95 25.41
N VAL A 361 33.66 -15.75 25.06
CA VAL A 361 34.46 -14.51 25.23
C VAL A 361 33.85 -13.45 26.17
N TYR A 362 34.64 -12.94 27.13
CA TYR A 362 34.36 -11.81 28.05
C TYR A 362 35.23 -10.58 27.72
N ALA A 363 34.79 -9.35 28.00
CA ALA A 363 35.61 -8.13 27.87
C ALA A 363 35.24 -7.01 28.86
N THR A 364 36.23 -6.34 29.48
CA THR A 364 36.13 -5.10 30.26
C THR A 364 36.62 -3.88 29.44
N GLY A 365 36.19 -2.67 29.79
CA GLY A 365 36.64 -1.39 29.22
C GLY A 365 36.64 -1.23 27.69
N VAL A 366 35.79 -1.97 26.97
CA VAL A 366 35.49 -1.82 25.54
C VAL A 366 34.96 -0.41 25.24
N ALA A 367 35.71 0.39 24.48
CA ALA A 367 35.28 1.74 24.07
C ALA A 367 34.35 1.68 22.84
N THR A 368 33.38 2.59 22.79
CA THR A 368 32.55 2.87 21.60
C THR A 368 33.06 4.15 20.93
N GLY A 369 33.38 4.09 19.63
CA GLY A 369 33.96 5.20 18.85
C GLY A 369 35.24 4.81 18.09
N ALA A 370 35.86 5.77 17.38
CA ALA A 370 37.02 5.51 16.51
C ALA A 370 38.34 5.20 17.27
N ALA A 371 38.38 5.39 18.59
CA ALA A 371 39.55 5.09 19.40
C ALA A 371 39.50 3.64 19.91
N ALA A 372 40.64 2.94 19.85
CA ALA A 372 40.75 1.59 20.37
C ALA A 372 40.49 1.56 21.88
N SER A 373 39.58 0.66 22.29
CA SER A 373 39.31 0.30 23.68
C SER A 373 40.58 0.18 24.51
N ALA A 374 40.57 0.74 25.72
CA ALA A 374 41.66 0.56 26.70
C ALA A 374 41.45 -0.66 27.62
N GLY A 375 40.29 -1.30 27.57
CA GLY A 375 39.92 -2.34 28.53
C GLY A 375 40.34 -3.77 28.18
N ASN A 376 39.92 -4.70 29.03
CA ASN A 376 40.41 -6.06 29.08
C ASN A 376 39.50 -7.09 28.39
N VAL A 377 39.97 -8.31 28.23
CA VAL A 377 39.22 -9.45 27.67
C VAL A 377 39.42 -10.64 28.61
N GLY A 378 38.35 -11.32 29.01
CA GLY A 378 38.37 -12.55 29.78
C GLY A 378 37.98 -13.73 28.89
N ILE A 379 38.62 -14.89 28.97
CA ILE A 379 38.09 -16.11 28.32
C ILE A 379 38.00 -17.22 29.36
N GLY A 380 36.78 -17.73 29.59
CA GLY A 380 36.53 -18.66 30.69
C GLY A 380 36.79 -18.09 32.10
N THR A 381 37.40 -16.90 32.22
CA THR A 381 37.45 -16.05 33.41
C THR A 381 36.54 -14.87 33.22
N ALA A 382 35.75 -14.57 34.25
CA ALA A 382 34.80 -13.47 34.23
C ALA A 382 35.39 -12.14 34.73
N ALA A 383 36.59 -12.13 35.34
CA ALA A 383 37.15 -10.95 36.02
C ALA A 383 38.62 -10.65 35.62
N PRO A 384 38.88 -10.32 34.35
CA PRO A 384 40.23 -10.08 33.85
C PRO A 384 40.89 -8.84 34.52
N GLN A 385 41.87 -9.07 35.40
CA GLN A 385 42.73 -8.08 36.08
C GLN A 385 43.77 -7.44 35.16
N THR A 386 43.91 -8.00 33.96
CA THR A 386 44.83 -7.53 32.91
C THR A 386 44.10 -7.47 31.59
N ARG A 387 44.63 -6.72 30.61
CA ARG A 387 44.01 -6.52 29.27
C ARG A 387 43.56 -7.80 28.56
N LEU A 388 44.14 -8.94 28.89
CA LEU A 388 43.60 -10.25 28.53
C LEU A 388 43.90 -11.23 29.66
N GLU A 389 42.87 -11.76 30.31
CA GLU A 389 42.98 -12.84 31.29
C GLU A 389 42.18 -14.05 30.82
N VAL A 390 42.61 -15.24 31.19
CA VAL A 390 41.91 -16.48 30.83
C VAL A 390 41.96 -17.38 32.06
N ALA A 391 40.81 -17.88 32.52
CA ALA A 391 40.79 -18.88 33.59
C ALA A 391 40.80 -20.25 32.92
N GLY A 392 41.90 -20.94 33.17
CA GLY A 392 42.23 -22.19 32.50
C GLY A 392 43.64 -22.12 31.92
N THR A 393 44.06 -23.19 31.30
CA THR A 393 45.39 -23.26 30.71
C THR A 393 45.47 -22.33 29.50
N ILE A 394 46.32 -21.31 29.57
CA ILE A 394 46.72 -20.50 28.41
C ILE A 394 47.87 -21.22 27.73
N SER A 395 47.60 -21.92 26.62
CA SER A 395 48.61 -22.58 25.80
C SER A 395 49.02 -21.64 24.65
N ALA A 396 50.23 -21.08 24.72
CA ALA A 396 50.76 -20.10 23.75
C ALA A 396 52.28 -20.28 23.57
N THR A 397 52.82 -20.06 22.37
CA THR A 397 54.26 -20.14 22.05
C THR A 397 54.75 -18.79 21.55
N GLY A 398 56.03 -18.48 21.75
CA GLY A 398 56.60 -17.21 21.30
C GLY A 398 55.94 -15.98 21.95
N VAL A 399 55.44 -16.14 23.18
CA VAL A 399 54.84 -15.06 23.97
C VAL A 399 55.91 -13.98 24.19
N SER A 400 55.88 -12.94 23.35
CA SER A 400 56.75 -11.78 23.49
C SER A 400 56.07 -10.81 24.44
N VAL A 401 56.58 -10.74 25.66
CA VAL A 401 56.10 -9.81 26.66
C VAL A 401 57.10 -8.66 26.70
N THR A 402 56.69 -7.50 26.19
CA THR A 402 57.41 -6.23 26.40
C THR A 402 57.15 -5.78 27.83
N GLY A 403 57.74 -6.48 28.79
CA GLY A 403 57.43 -6.33 30.20
C GLY A 403 57.80 -7.57 30.99
N ILE A 404 57.14 -7.74 32.12
CA ILE A 404 57.46 -8.79 33.09
C ILE A 404 56.54 -9.99 32.86
N VAL A 405 57.13 -11.19 32.86
CA VAL A 405 56.40 -12.46 32.97
C VAL A 405 56.60 -13.02 34.37
N SER A 406 55.52 -13.22 35.11
CA SER A 406 55.53 -13.86 36.42
C SER A 406 54.78 -15.19 36.33
N ALA A 407 55.43 -16.28 36.74
CA ALA A 407 54.81 -17.60 36.83
C ALA A 407 55.36 -18.36 38.03
N THR A 408 54.53 -19.21 38.63
CA THR A 408 54.97 -20.12 39.71
C THR A 408 55.99 -21.15 39.23
N ARG A 409 56.01 -21.47 37.94
CA ARG A 409 57.00 -22.37 37.34
C ARG A 409 57.21 -22.09 35.85
N PHE A 410 58.47 -21.98 35.43
CA PHE A 410 58.89 -22.02 34.02
C PHE A 410 59.59 -23.35 33.72
N ILE A 411 59.26 -23.96 32.59
CA ILE A 411 59.80 -25.26 32.18
C ILE A 411 60.37 -25.12 30.76
N GLY A 412 61.67 -25.32 30.59
CA GLY A 412 62.38 -25.27 29.30
C GLY A 412 63.89 -25.48 29.47
N ASP A 413 64.60 -25.83 28.40
CA ASP A 413 66.06 -26.06 28.44
C ASP A 413 66.87 -24.78 28.65
N GLY A 414 66.22 -23.62 28.54
CA GLY A 414 66.78 -22.30 28.83
C GLY A 414 67.97 -21.89 27.94
N SER A 415 68.36 -22.71 26.97
CA SER A 415 69.59 -22.55 26.20
C SER A 415 69.63 -21.28 25.33
N GLY A 416 68.46 -20.70 25.07
CA GLY A 416 68.28 -19.43 24.36
C GLY A 416 67.98 -18.21 25.26
N LEU A 417 67.94 -18.36 26.58
CA LEU A 417 67.74 -17.23 27.50
C LEU A 417 69.02 -16.38 27.57
N THR A 418 68.93 -15.12 27.17
CA THR A 418 70.06 -14.16 27.20
C THR A 418 69.70 -12.93 28.03
N GLY A 419 70.68 -12.31 28.70
CA GLY A 419 70.47 -11.03 29.41
C GLY A 419 70.01 -11.13 30.87
N ILE A 420 70.28 -12.25 31.56
CA ILE A 420 70.05 -12.39 33.01
C ILE A 420 71.22 -11.72 33.78
N SER A 421 70.98 -10.65 34.54
CA SER A 421 72.00 -9.90 35.30
C SER A 421 71.69 -9.80 36.79
N GLY A 422 72.53 -10.37 37.66
CA GLY A 422 72.50 -10.12 39.10
C GLY A 422 72.97 -11.31 39.92
N ALA A 423 73.98 -11.07 40.77
CA ALA A 423 74.53 -12.00 41.74
C ALA A 423 73.43 -12.73 42.52
N ASP A 424 73.64 -14.02 42.79
CA ASP A 424 72.96 -14.63 43.90
C ASP A 424 73.30 -13.80 45.15
N ASN A 425 72.30 -13.26 45.86
CA ASN A 425 72.51 -12.61 47.16
C ASN A 425 72.85 -13.66 48.25
N LEU A 426 73.60 -14.69 47.87
CA LEU A 426 74.03 -15.80 48.71
C LEU A 426 75.56 -15.83 48.85
N GLY A 427 76.22 -14.67 48.80
CA GLY A 427 77.65 -14.57 49.09
C GLY A 427 78.05 -15.49 50.25
N ASN A 428 79.14 -16.23 50.08
CA ASN A 428 79.66 -17.29 50.97
C ASN A 428 78.96 -17.46 52.34
N HIS A 429 77.77 -18.08 52.34
CA HIS A 429 77.05 -18.43 53.56
C HIS A 429 76.91 -19.94 53.67
N THR A 430 77.49 -20.48 54.74
CA THR A 430 77.18 -21.81 55.25
C THR A 430 75.76 -21.78 55.80
N ALA A 431 74.91 -22.70 55.35
CA ALA A 431 73.59 -22.91 55.95
C ALA A 431 73.76 -23.48 57.37
N THR A 432 73.39 -22.73 58.41
CA THR A 432 72.96 -23.31 59.72
C THR A 432 71.47 -23.52 59.71
#